data_AF-A0A369B8X6-F1
#
_entry.id   AF-A0A369B8X6-F1
#
_cell.length_a   1.000
_cell.length_b   1.000
_cell.length_c   1.000
_cell.angle_alpha   90.00
_cell.angle_beta   90.00
_cell.angle_gamma   90.00
#
_symmetry.space_group_name_H-M   'P 1'
#
loop_
_entity.id
_entity.type
_entity.pdbx_description
1 polymer ?
#
loop_
_entity_poly.entity_id
_entity_poly.type
_entity_poly.pdbx_seq_one_letter_code
_entity_poly.pdbx_strand_id
1 'polypeptide(L)'
;MKVEIWSDYGCPFCYIGKRRFEKALQQFPHKDEVDVMFRSFELDPNAPKETRSSMEEILAAKYGMSLEEAKAANDRVAEQAADEGLV
;
A
#
# COMPACT_ATOMS: atom_id res chain seq x y z
N MET A 1 2.58 21.29 12.61
CA MET A 1 2.46 21.08 11.15
C MET A 1 1.49 19.94 10.90
N LYS A 2 0.59 20.04 9.91
CA LYS A 2 -0.35 18.95 9.60
C LYS A 2 0.16 18.12 8.41
N VAL A 3 0.11 16.80 8.54
CA VAL A 3 0.40 15.83 7.48
C VAL A 3 -0.84 15.00 7.21
N GLU A 4 -1.34 15.04 5.99
CA GLU A 4 -2.53 14.30 5.57
C GLU A 4 -2.12 13.14 4.66
N ILE A 5 -2.54 11.93 5.01
CA ILE A 5 -2.15 10.70 4.31
C ILE A 5 -3.42 10.06 3.74
N TRP A 6 -3.55 10.11 2.41
CA TRP A 6 -4.59 9.39 1.69
C TRP A 6 -4.17 7.94 1.48
N SER A 7 -5.02 7.00 1.88
CA SER A 7 -4.72 5.58 1.84
C SER A 7 -5.96 4.76 1.52
N ASP A 8 -5.73 3.65 0.82
CA ASP A 8 -6.71 2.58 0.62
C ASP A 8 -6.19 1.30 1.30
N TYR A 9 -7.10 0.45 1.80
CA TYR A 9 -6.79 -0.88 2.31
C TYR A 9 -6.35 -1.85 1.21
N GLY A 10 -6.83 -1.69 -0.03
CA GLY A 10 -6.40 -2.50 -1.17
C GLY A 10 -4.99 -2.18 -1.70
N CYS A 11 -4.33 -1.18 -1.12
CA CYS A 11 -3.06 -0.65 -1.59
C CYS A 11 -1.86 -1.18 -0.78
N PRO A 12 -1.04 -2.11 -1.31
CA PRO A 12 0.10 -2.65 -0.55
C PRO A 12 1.17 -1.59 -0.27
N PHE A 13 1.40 -0.68 -1.21
CA PHE A 13 2.36 0.43 -1.03
C PHE A 13 1.92 1.44 0.02
N CYS A 14 0.63 1.59 0.25
CA CYS A 14 0.11 2.46 1.30
C CYS A 14 0.44 1.87 2.68
N TYR A 15 0.39 0.54 2.82
CA TYR A 15 0.79 -0.14 4.04
C TYR A 15 2.30 -0.06 4.30
N ILE A 16 3.12 -0.32 3.27
CA ILE A 16 4.59 -0.18 3.32
C ILE A 16 4.98 1.29 3.62
N GLY A 17 4.39 2.23 2.89
CA GLY A 17 4.61 3.66 3.03
C GLY A 17 4.25 4.17 4.42
N LYS A 18 3.17 3.67 5.02
CA LYS A 18 2.81 3.97 6.42
C LYS A 18 3.93 3.56 7.37
N ARG A 19 4.51 2.36 7.25
CA ARG A 19 5.63 1.94 8.11
C ARG A 19 6.88 2.78 7.91
N ARG A 20 7.22 3.09 6.66
CA ARG A 20 8.34 3.98 6.34
C ARG A 20 8.14 5.37 6.95
N PHE A 21 6.95 5.94 6.79
CA PHE A 21 6.60 7.23 7.38
C PHE A 21 6.68 7.20 8.91
N GLU A 22 6.13 6.18 9.57
CA GLU A 22 6.20 6.04 11.02
C GLU A 22 7.64 5.94 11.52
N LYS A 23 8.50 5.16 10.84
CA LYS A 23 9.93 5.07 11.16
C LYS A 23 10.64 6.41 11.00
N ALA A 24 10.34 7.16 9.95
CA ALA A 24 10.90 8.49 9.72
C ALA A 24 10.42 9.50 10.77
N LEU A 25 9.12 9.50 11.09
CA LEU A 25 8.53 10.39 12.08
C LEU A 25 9.11 10.14 13.48
N GLN A 26 9.40 8.89 13.85
CA GLN A 26 10.06 8.60 15.14
C GLN A 26 11.48 9.18 15.25
N GLN A 27 12.17 9.35 14.12
CA GLN A 27 13.51 9.95 14.05
C GLN A 27 13.48 11.47 13.88
N PHE A 28 12.29 12.05 13.68
CA PHE A 28 12.14 13.49 13.46
C PHE A 28 12.16 14.26 14.79
N PRO A 29 13.08 15.22 15.01
CA PRO A 29 13.21 15.93 16.28
C PRO A 29 11.95 16.64 16.78
N HIS A 30 11.10 17.10 15.86
CA HIS A 30 9.87 17.83 16.15
C HIS A 30 8.62 16.96 15.97
N LYS A 31 8.71 15.64 16.15
CA LYS A 31 7.58 14.71 15.92
C LYS A 31 6.32 15.09 16.69
N ASP A 32 6.47 15.64 17.90
CA ASP A 32 5.36 16.01 18.76
C ASP A 32 4.62 17.27 18.25
N GLU A 33 5.19 17.97 17.27
CA GLU A 33 4.56 19.11 16.58
C GLU A 33 3.85 18.69 15.28
N VAL A 34 3.87 17.39 14.93
CA VAL A 34 3.26 16.85 13.71
C VAL A 34 1.90 16.24 14.03
N ASP A 35 0.84 16.83 13.46
CA ASP A 35 -0.51 16.28 13.48
C ASP A 35 -0.74 15.43 12.23
N VAL A 36 -0.98 14.13 12.41
CA VAL A 36 -1.15 13.16 11.32
C VAL A 36 -2.62 12.78 11.18
N MET A 37 -3.18 13.04 10.00
CA MET A 37 -4.58 12.73 9.67
C MET A 37 -4.64 11.76 8.48
N PHE A 38 -5.24 10.60 8.67
CA PHE A 38 -5.53 9.67 7.57
C PHE A 38 -6.82 10.07 6.86
N ARG A 39 -6.80 9.96 5.53
CA ARG A 39 -7.92 10.26 4.64
C ARG A 39 -8.24 9.03 3.80
N SER A 40 -9.54 8.79 3.60
CA SER A 40 -10.01 7.71 2.75
C SER A 40 -9.65 7.96 1.29
N PHE A 41 -9.24 6.89 0.61
CA PHE A 41 -9.07 6.83 -0.84
C PHE A 41 -9.50 5.45 -1.32
N GLU A 42 -10.07 5.37 -2.52
CA GLU A 42 -10.43 4.12 -3.17
C GLU A 42 -9.64 4.03 -4.49
N LEU A 43 -8.76 3.03 -4.61
CA LEU A 43 -8.00 2.73 -5.82
C LEU A 43 -8.93 2.35 -6.98
N ASP A 44 -10.04 1.71 -6.65
CA ASP A 44 -11.12 1.40 -7.57
C ASP A 44 -12.47 1.58 -6.86
N PRO A 45 -13.11 2.77 -6.95
CA PRO A 45 -14.42 3.03 -6.37
C PRO A 45 -15.55 2.16 -6.95
N ASN A 46 -15.29 1.48 -8.07
CA ASN A 46 -16.27 0.60 -8.73
C ASN A 46 -15.96 -0.88 -8.50
N ALA A 47 -14.99 -1.20 -7.64
CA ALA A 47 -14.65 -2.58 -7.33
C ALA A 47 -15.89 -3.33 -6.80
N PRO A 48 -16.12 -4.58 -7.25
CA PRO A 48 -17.21 -5.38 -6.71
C PRO A 48 -16.94 -5.69 -5.24
N LYS A 49 -18.02 -5.81 -4.44
CA LYS A 49 -17.91 -6.15 -3.01
C LYS A 49 -17.25 -7.50 -2.76
N GLU A 50 -17.40 -8.42 -3.71
CA GLU A 50 -16.81 -9.75 -3.68
C GLU A 50 -16.27 -10.08 -5.08
N THR A 51 -15.15 -10.78 -5.13
CA THR A 51 -14.58 -11.30 -6.37
C THR A 51 -14.12 -12.74 -6.16
N ARG A 52 -14.20 -13.54 -7.23
CA ARG A 52 -13.61 -14.88 -7.28
C ARG A 52 -12.21 -14.87 -7.89
N SER A 53 -11.82 -13.76 -8.49
CA SER A 53 -10.51 -13.64 -9.11
C SER A 53 -9.41 -13.52 -8.07
N SER A 54 -8.27 -14.15 -8.33
CA SER A 54 -7.08 -13.97 -7.50
C SER A 54 -6.49 -12.57 -7.69
N MET A 55 -5.61 -12.13 -6.79
CA MET A 55 -4.92 -10.86 -6.94
C MET A 55 -4.04 -10.83 -8.19
N GLU A 56 -3.39 -11.94 -8.53
CA GLU A 56 -2.59 -12.07 -9.75
C GLU A 56 -3.46 -11.91 -11.01
N GLU A 57 -4.66 -12.51 -11.03
CA GLU A 57 -5.61 -12.35 -12.14
C GLU A 57 -6.07 -10.89 -12.28
N ILE A 58 -6.36 -10.23 -11.16
CA ILE A 58 -6.75 -8.81 -11.14
C ILE A 58 -5.60 -7.94 -11.67
N LEU A 59 -4.37 -8.17 -11.23
CA LEU A 59 -3.19 -7.41 -11.68
C LEU A 59 -2.87 -7.66 -13.16
N ALA A 60 -2.91 -8.92 -13.59
CA ALA A 60 -2.71 -9.32 -14.99
C ALA A 60 -3.69 -8.59 -15.90
N ALA A 61 -4.99 -8.61 -15.56
CA ALA A 61 -6.03 -7.93 -16.31
C ALA A 61 -5.87 -6.40 -16.27
N LYS A 62 -5.60 -5.83 -15.10
CA LYS A 62 -5.51 -4.37 -14.90
C LYS A 62 -4.35 -3.74 -15.67
N TYR A 63 -3.21 -4.43 -15.73
CA TYR A 63 -1.97 -3.88 -16.28
C TYR A 63 -1.56 -4.53 -17.61
N GLY A 64 -2.34 -5.47 -18.14
CA GLY A 64 -2.05 -6.13 -19.41
C GLY A 64 -0.78 -6.98 -19.38
N MET A 65 -0.54 -7.68 -18.26
CA MET A 65 0.63 -8.53 -18.07
C MET A 65 0.23 -10.01 -17.93
N SER A 66 1.17 -10.92 -18.10
CA SER A 66 0.96 -12.35 -17.85
C SER A 66 0.76 -12.63 -16.35
N LEU A 67 0.16 -13.79 -16.02
CA LEU A 67 0.01 -14.23 -14.63
C LEU A 67 1.36 -14.42 -13.92
N GLU A 68 2.38 -14.88 -14.63
CA GLU A 68 3.73 -15.02 -14.08
C GLU A 68 4.37 -13.66 -13.75
N GLU A 69 4.18 -12.66 -14.62
CA GLU A 69 4.62 -11.28 -14.34
C GLU A 69 3.86 -10.67 -13.16
N ALA A 70 2.55 -10.90 -13.06
CA ALA A 70 1.73 -10.44 -11.95
C ALA A 70 2.15 -11.07 -10.62
N LYS A 71 2.41 -12.38 -10.62
CA LYS A 71 2.94 -13.09 -9.45
C LYS A 71 4.30 -12.54 -9.04
N ALA A 72 5.23 -12.39 -9.99
CA ALA A 72 6.54 -11.82 -9.71
C ALA A 72 6.45 -10.36 -9.21
N ALA A 73 5.44 -9.60 -9.64
CA ALA A 73 5.17 -8.26 -9.11
C ALA A 73 4.69 -8.31 -7.66
N ASN A 74 3.79 -9.23 -7.31
CA ASN A 74 3.37 -9.44 -5.92
C ASN A 74 4.54 -9.87 -5.04
N ASP A 75 5.40 -10.79 -5.51
CA ASP A 75 6.57 -11.26 -4.76
C ASP A 75 7.53 -10.09 -4.44
N ARG A 76 7.84 -9.24 -5.42
CA ARG A 76 8.67 -8.03 -5.19
C ARG A 76 8.06 -7.03 -4.21
N VAL A 77 6.73 -6.97 -4.12
CA VAL A 77 6.04 -6.11 -3.15
C VAL A 77 6.10 -6.74 -1.75
N ALA A 78 5.97 -8.06 -1.66
CA ALA A 78 6.14 -8.79 -0.40
C ALA A 78 7.57 -8.67 0.14
N GLU A 79 8.59 -8.75 -0.72
CA GLU A 79 9.99 -8.50 -0.33
C GLU A 79 10.18 -7.10 0.26
N GLN A 80 9.64 -6.06 -0.39
CA GLN A 80 9.69 -4.70 0.15
C GLN A 80 8.92 -4.53 1.47
N ALA A 81 7.85 -5.30 1.67
CA ALA A 81 7.14 -5.32 2.94
C ALA A 81 8.01 -5.96 4.04
N ALA A 82 8.69 -7.06 3.73
CA ALA A 82 9.62 -7.74 4.63
C ALA A 82 10.77 -6.83 5.07
N ASP A 83 11.34 -6.03 4.16
CA ASP A 83 12.35 -5.01 4.49
C ASP A 83 11.84 -3.99 5.52
N GLU A 84 10.53 -3.75 5.56
CA GLU A 84 9.91 -2.87 6.53
C GLU A 84 9.48 -3.56 7.84
N GLY A 85 9.70 -4.87 7.98
CA GLY A 85 9.26 -5.69 9.11
C GLY A 85 7.77 -6.02 9.06
N LEU A 86 7.21 -6.04 7.86
CA LEU A 86 5.86 -6.51 7.56
C LEU A 86 5.98 -7.90 6.92
N VAL A 87 5.08 -8.83 7.28
CA VAL A 87 5.11 -10.27 6.95
C VAL A 87 6.25 -11.11 7.52
#